data_AF-A0A5J5DPH1-F1
#
_entry.id   AF-A0A5J5DPH1-F1
#
_cell.length_a   1.000
_cell.length_b   1.000
_cell.length_c   1.000
_cell.angle_alpha   90.00
_cell.angle_beta   90.00
_cell.angle_gamma   90.00
#
_symmetry.space_group_name_H-M   'P 1'
#
loop_
_entity.id
_entity.type
_entity.pdbx_description
1 polymer ?
#
loop_
_entity_poly.entity_id
_entity_poly.type
_entity_poly.pdbx_seq_one_letter_code
_entity_poly.pdbx_strand_id
1 'polypeptide(L)'
;AVGKTCLLISYTTNAFPGEYIPTVFDNYSANVMVDSKPVNLGLWDTAGQEDYDRLRPLSYPQTWYPEVRHHCPSTPIILVGTKLDLRDEKDTIEKLKEKKLAPITYPQGLALAKE
;
A
#
# COMPACT_ATOMS: atom_id res chain seq x y z
N ALA A 1 1.43 -4.83 -9.22
CA ALA A 1 0.45 -4.57 -8.12
C ALA A 1 1.02 -4.56 -6.68
N VAL A 2 0.68 -3.54 -5.87
CA VAL A 2 1.01 -3.43 -4.41
C VAL A 2 -0.15 -3.75 -3.45
N GLY A 3 -1.38 -3.93 -3.93
CA GLY A 3 -2.51 -4.37 -3.09
C GLY A 3 -3.32 -3.25 -2.41
N LYS A 4 -3.38 -2.04 -3.00
CA LYS A 4 -4.21 -0.93 -2.49
C LYS A 4 -5.70 -1.31 -2.43
N THR A 5 -6.23 -1.78 -3.56
CA THR A 5 -7.62 -2.24 -3.69
C THR A 5 -7.95 -3.38 -2.74
N CYS A 6 -7.09 -4.40 -2.66
CA CYS A 6 -7.28 -5.51 -1.73
C CYS A 6 -7.33 -5.05 -0.27
N LEU A 7 -6.48 -4.09 0.12
CA LEU A 7 -6.49 -3.51 1.46
C LEU A 7 -7.83 -2.82 1.76
N LEU A 8 -8.33 -2.00 0.84
CA LEU A 8 -9.57 -1.24 1.04
C LEU A 8 -10.81 -2.14 1.04
N ILE A 9 -10.89 -3.10 0.12
CA ILE A 9 -11.99 -4.09 0.08
C ILE A 9 -11.98 -4.95 1.34
N SER A 10 -10.81 -5.46 1.75
CA SER A 10 -10.71 -6.30 2.95
C SER A 10 -11.13 -5.54 4.20
N TYR A 11 -10.74 -4.27 4.32
CA TYR A 11 -11.11 -3.42 5.43
C TYR A 11 -12.62 -3.14 5.50
N THR A 12 -13.26 -2.91 4.35
CA THR A 12 -14.67 -2.48 4.29
C THR A 12 -15.65 -3.64 4.28
N THR A 13 -15.25 -4.82 3.80
CA THR A 13 -16.13 -5.98 3.63
C THR A 13 -15.82 -7.13 4.59
N ASN A 14 -14.71 -7.06 5.32
CA ASN A 14 -14.18 -8.16 6.13
C ASN A 14 -13.97 -9.47 5.33
N ALA A 15 -13.68 -9.34 4.03
CA ALA A 15 -13.42 -10.45 3.11
C ALA A 15 -12.33 -10.07 2.11
N PHE A 16 -11.48 -11.04 1.74
CA PHE A 16 -10.45 -10.82 0.73
C PHE A 16 -11.04 -11.02 -0.68
N PRO A 17 -10.78 -10.14 -1.66
CA PRO A 17 -11.29 -10.30 -3.01
C PRO A 17 -10.61 -11.49 -3.72
N GLY A 18 -11.42 -12.38 -4.31
CA GLY A 18 -10.93 -13.58 -4.99
C GLY A 18 -10.38 -13.34 -6.40
N GLU A 19 -10.81 -12.28 -7.08
CA GLU A 19 -10.37 -11.93 -8.42
C GLU A 19 -9.72 -10.55 -8.45
N TYR A 20 -8.67 -10.40 -9.27
CA TYR A 20 -8.04 -9.11 -9.51
C TYR A 20 -8.78 -8.35 -10.60
N ILE A 21 -9.43 -7.26 -10.20
CA ILE A 21 -10.04 -6.30 -11.11
C ILE A 21 -9.20 -5.01 -11.03
N PRO A 22 -8.57 -4.55 -12.13
CA PRO A 22 -7.80 -3.31 -12.13
C PRO A 22 -8.66 -2.11 -11.77
N THR A 23 -8.32 -1.41 -10.69
CA THR A 23 -9.02 -0.20 -10.28
C THR A 23 -8.64 0.97 -11.17
N VAL A 24 -9.66 1.69 -11.66
CA VAL A 24 -9.48 3.03 -12.23
C VAL A 24 -9.61 4.06 -11.11
N PHE A 25 -10.78 4.07 -10.46
CA PHE A 25 -11.07 4.90 -9.30
C PHE A 25 -12.33 4.38 -8.62
N ASP A 26 -12.25 4.12 -7.32
CA ASP A 26 -13.38 3.64 -6.51
C ASP A 26 -13.43 4.38 -5.17
N ASN A 27 -14.65 4.61 -4.69
CA ASN A 27 -14.89 5.27 -3.40
C ASN A 27 -15.59 4.32 -2.45
N TYR A 28 -14.98 4.12 -1.29
CA TYR A 28 -15.52 3.32 -0.21
C TYR A 28 -15.71 4.20 1.03
N SER A 29 -16.57 3.76 1.96
CA SER A 29 -16.67 4.37 3.28
C SER A 29 -16.82 3.30 4.35
N ALA A 30 -16.29 3.58 5.53
CA ALA A 30 -16.42 2.72 6.70
C ALA A 30 -16.75 3.57 7.93
N ASN A 31 -17.69 3.11 8.76
CA ASN A 31 -17.92 3.72 10.06
C ASN A 31 -17.03 3.04 11.09
N VAL A 32 -16.17 3.82 11.76
CA VAL A 32 -15.11 3.32 12.63
C VAL A 32 -15.17 4.02 13.98
N MET A 33 -14.83 3.31 15.06
CA MET A 33 -14.74 3.89 16.40
C MET A 33 -13.29 4.28 16.69
N VAL A 34 -13.02 5.57 16.88
CA VAL A 34 -11.70 6.10 17.27
C VAL A 34 -11.85 6.83 18.59
N ASP A 35 -11.14 6.40 19.63
CA ASP A 35 -11.24 6.97 20.99
C ASP A 35 -12.69 7.09 21.49
N SER A 36 -13.49 6.03 21.24
CA SER A 36 -14.93 5.96 21.55
C SER A 36 -15.82 6.97 20.79
N LYS A 37 -15.30 7.64 19.76
CA LYS A 37 -16.07 8.52 18.88
C LYS A 37 -16.30 7.85 17.52
N PRO A 38 -17.55 7.81 17.02
CA PRO A 38 -17.81 7.31 15.69
C PRO A 38 -17.28 8.30 14.64
N VAL A 39 -16.54 7.78 13.66
CA VAL A 39 -15.98 8.52 12.53
C VAL A 39 -16.41 7.83 11.25
N ASN A 40 -16.88 8.59 10.27
CA ASN A 40 -17.05 8.09 8.91
C ASN A 40 -15.74 8.28 8.15
N LEU A 41 -15.08 7.17 7.82
CA LEU A 41 -13.82 7.15 7.09
C LEU A 41 -14.10 6.99 5.60
N GLY A 42 -13.85 8.05 4.83
CA GLY A 42 -13.84 7.99 3.36
C GLY A 42 -12.53 7.42 2.83
N LEU A 43 -12.62 6.46 1.92
CA LEU A 43 -11.49 5.74 1.35
C LEU A 43 -11.54 5.86 -0.17
N TRP A 44 -10.52 6.50 -0.74
CA TRP A 44 -10.43 6.78 -2.18
C TRP A 44 -9.35 5.88 -2.78
N ASP A 45 -9.76 4.88 -3.57
CA ASP A 45 -8.84 3.99 -4.27
C ASP A 45 -8.47 4.58 -5.63
N THR A 46 -7.18 4.55 -5.95
CA THR A 46 -6.65 5.07 -7.21
C THR A 46 -5.89 3.97 -7.93
N ALA A 47 -5.94 3.99 -9.27
CA ALA A 47 -5.11 3.12 -10.09
C ALA A 47 -3.64 3.22 -9.66
N GLY A 48 -3.00 2.08 -9.41
CA GLY A 48 -1.54 2.05 -9.35
C GLY A 48 -1.04 2.01 -10.77
N GLN A 49 -0.22 2.96 -11.21
CA GLN A 49 0.44 2.83 -12.51
C GLN A 49 1.42 1.64 -12.46
N GLU A 50 0.98 0.48 -12.93
CA GLU A 50 1.72 -0.78 -12.84
C GLU A 50 2.93 -0.80 -13.79
N ASP A 51 2.94 0.07 -14.79
CA ASP A 51 4.07 0.25 -15.72
C ASP A 51 5.37 0.69 -15.01
N TYR A 52 5.26 1.23 -13.79
CA TYR A 52 6.40 1.64 -12.97
C TYR A 52 6.84 0.55 -11.97
N ASP A 53 6.35 -0.69 -12.09
CA ASP A 53 6.68 -1.82 -11.19
C ASP A 53 8.20 -2.00 -11.01
N ARG A 54 9.01 -1.70 -12.04
CA ARG A 54 10.49 -1.77 -11.98
C ARG A 54 11.16 -0.58 -11.30
N LEU A 55 10.49 0.57 -11.25
CA LEU A 55 10.98 1.81 -10.65
C LEU A 55 10.51 1.99 -9.21
N ARG A 56 9.59 1.13 -8.74
CA ARG A 56 9.00 1.19 -7.39
C ARG A 56 10.00 1.36 -6.24
N PRO A 57 11.21 0.75 -6.23
CA PRO A 57 12.22 1.03 -5.21
C PRO A 57 12.76 2.47 -5.24
N LEU A 58 12.79 3.10 -6.41
CA LEU A 58 13.16 4.51 -6.60
C LEU A 58 11.95 5.45 -6.36
N SER A 59 10.72 4.96 -6.58
CA SER A 59 9.47 5.72 -6.52
C SER A 59 9.08 6.25 -5.14
N TYR A 60 9.47 5.60 -4.04
CA TYR A 60 9.08 6.08 -2.71
C TYR A 60 9.72 7.43 -2.36
N PRO A 61 11.05 7.60 -2.45
CA PRO A 61 11.67 8.91 -2.26
C PRO A 61 11.56 9.85 -3.48
N GLN A 62 11.35 9.35 -4.70
CA GLN A 62 11.46 10.18 -5.92
C GLN A 62 10.14 10.42 -6.69
N THR A 63 9.03 9.74 -6.39
CA THR A 63 7.76 9.96 -7.10
C THR A 63 6.58 10.22 -6.15
N TRP A 64 6.15 9.23 -5.36
CA TRP A 64 4.90 9.34 -4.59
C TRP A 64 4.98 10.37 -3.47
N TYR A 65 6.09 10.39 -2.71
CA TYR A 65 6.23 11.34 -1.62
C TYR A 65 6.32 12.79 -2.11
N PRO A 66 7.20 13.14 -3.09
CA PRO A 66 7.22 14.49 -3.67
C PRO A 66 5.89 14.91 -4.30
N GLU A 67 5.20 14.03 -5.03
CA GLU A 67 3.92 14.31 -5.67
C GLU A 67 2.83 14.64 -4.64
N VAL A 68 2.66 13.78 -3.62
CA VAL A 68 1.69 14.00 -2.54
C VAL A 68 2.03 15.25 -1.76
N ARG A 69 3.31 15.51 -1.46
CA ARG A 69 3.71 16.73 -0.74
C ARG A 69 3.51 18.00 -1.55
N HIS A 70 3.67 17.95 -2.87
CA HIS A 70 3.41 19.09 -3.75
C HIS A 70 1.92 19.47 -3.74
N HIS A 71 1.02 18.50 -3.85
CA HIS A 71 -0.43 18.74 -3.93
C HIS A 71 -1.11 18.86 -2.56
N CYS A 72 -0.60 18.19 -1.53
CA CYS A 72 -1.19 18.08 -0.19
C CYS A 72 -0.14 18.35 0.91
N PRO A 73 0.48 19.55 0.96
CA PRO A 73 1.67 19.81 1.78
C PRO A 73 1.47 19.59 3.28
N SER A 74 0.30 19.95 3.81
CA SER A 74 -0.04 19.85 5.24
C SER A 74 -0.70 18.53 5.63
N THR A 75 -0.99 17.64 4.67
CA THR A 75 -1.70 16.40 4.96
C THR A 75 -0.74 15.40 5.63
N PRO A 76 -1.13 14.77 6.75
CA PRO A 76 -0.36 13.67 7.33
C PRO A 76 -0.23 12.49 6.37
N ILE A 77 0.94 11.87 6.31
CA ILE A 77 1.24 10.74 5.42
C ILE A 77 1.59 9.52 6.27
N ILE A 78 1.05 8.36 5.88
CA ILE A 78 1.36 7.07 6.51
C ILE A 78 1.96 6.15 5.44
N LEU A 79 3.12 5.58 5.72
CA LEU A 79 3.72 4.53 4.90
C LEU A 79 3.13 3.17 5.29
N VAL A 80 2.52 2.45 4.34
CA VAL A 80 1.89 1.14 4.58
C VAL A 80 2.64 0.05 3.81
N GLY A 81 3.21 -0.91 4.54
CA GLY A 81 3.75 -2.15 3.96
C GLY A 81 2.67 -3.21 3.81
N THR A 82 2.43 -3.68 2.59
CA THR A 82 1.39 -4.67 2.27
C THR A 82 1.99 -6.05 1.98
N LYS A 83 1.13 -7.08 1.87
CA LYS A 83 1.50 -8.46 1.51
C LYS A 83 2.52 -9.10 2.47
N LEU A 84 2.29 -8.90 3.77
CA LEU A 84 3.17 -9.39 4.83
C LEU A 84 3.31 -10.92 4.82
N ASP A 85 2.23 -11.61 4.48
CA ASP A 85 2.14 -13.06 4.27
C ASP A 85 3.20 -13.59 3.29
N LEU A 86 3.59 -12.81 2.28
CA LEU A 86 4.60 -13.20 1.30
C LEU A 86 6.04 -13.14 1.83
N ARG A 87 6.28 -12.63 3.05
CA ARG A 87 7.64 -12.62 3.63
C ARG A 87 8.16 -14.02 3.93
N ASP A 88 7.25 -14.95 4.22
CA ASP A 88 7.57 -16.33 4.59
C ASP A 88 7.19 -17.34 3.48
N GLU A 89 6.65 -16.86 2.35
CA GLU A 89 6.26 -17.70 1.23
C GLU A 89 7.48 -18.12 0.40
N LYS A 90 7.71 -19.43 0.31
CA LYS A 90 8.91 -20.02 -0.32
C LYS A 90 9.10 -19.56 -1.76
N ASP A 91 8.04 -19.63 -2.57
CA ASP A 91 8.10 -19.27 -3.98
C ASP A 91 8.46 -17.79 -4.19
N THR A 92 7.89 -16.88 -3.40
CA THR A 92 8.26 -15.46 -3.41
C THR A 92 9.72 -15.28 -3.01
N ILE A 93 10.17 -15.94 -1.95
CA ILE A 93 11.56 -15.85 -1.50
C ILE A 93 12.53 -16.34 -2.59
N GLU A 94 12.23 -17.46 -3.24
CA GLU A 94 13.03 -18.02 -4.33
C GLU A 94 13.09 -17.06 -5.53
N LYS A 95 11.94 -16.55 -5.99
CA LYS A 95 11.85 -15.56 -7.07
C LYS A 95 12.60 -14.27 -6.76
N LEU A 96 12.61 -13.83 -5.50
CA LEU A 96 13.38 -12.66 -5.07
C LEU A 96 14.89 -12.95 -5.06
N LYS A 97 15.31 -14.13 -4.59
CA LYS A 97 16.71 -14.55 -4.58
C LYS A 97 17.31 -14.62 -5.99
N GLU A 98 16.56 -15.11 -6.97
CA GLU A 98 16.97 -15.09 -8.40
C GLU A 98 17.33 -13.68 -8.87
N LYS A 99 16.65 -12.67 -8.33
CA LYS A 99 16.87 -11.24 -8.61
C LYS A 99 17.86 -10.57 -7.66
N LYS A 100 18.50 -11.33 -6.76
CA LYS A 100 19.36 -10.83 -5.67
C LYS A 100 18.64 -9.85 -4.73
N LEU A 101 17.34 -10.06 -4.55
CA LEU A 101 16.48 -9.30 -3.65
C LEU A 101 16.04 -10.14 -2.46
N ALA A 102 15.52 -9.47 -1.44
CA ALA A 102 14.88 -10.09 -0.28
C ALA A 102 13.61 -9.31 0.09
N PRO A 103 12.64 -9.93 0.79
CA PRO A 103 11.48 -9.21 1.31
C PRO A 103 11.89 -8.04 2.20
N ILE A 104 11.15 -6.93 2.12
CA ILE A 104 11.40 -5.75 2.96
C ILE A 104 11.12 -6.08 4.42
N THR A 105 12.10 -5.83 5.28
CA THR A 105 12.00 -6.06 6.72
C THR A 105 11.27 -4.92 7.43
N TYR A 106 10.77 -5.18 8.65
CA TYR A 106 10.14 -4.15 9.47
C TYR A 106 11.09 -2.96 9.77
N PRO A 107 12.36 -3.18 10.18
CA PRO A 107 13.30 -2.06 10.39
C PRO A 107 13.54 -1.21 9.15
N GLN A 108 13.62 -1.82 7.95
CA GLN A 108 13.77 -1.08 6.70
C GLN A 108 12.56 -0.19 6.42
N GLY A 109 11.34 -0.71 6.62
CA GLY A 109 10.12 0.09 6.46
C GLY A 109 10.04 1.25 7.46
N LEU A 110 10.46 1.04 8.71
CA LEU A 110 10.49 2.09 9.73
C LEU A 110 11.56 3.16 9.44
N ALA A 111 12.71 2.76 8.90
CA ALA A 111 13.74 3.70 8.46
C ALA A 111 13.22 4.60 7.34
N LEU A 112 12.58 4.00 6.33
CA LEU A 112 12.00 4.74 5.19
C LEU A 112 10.87 5.69 5.62
N ALA A 113 10.06 5.33 6.62
CA ALA A 113 8.99 6.20 7.11
C ALA A 113 9.49 7.47 7.83
N LYS A 114 10.77 7.55 8.18
CA LYS A 114 11.39 8.68 8.87
C LYS A 114 12.19 9.60 7.94
N GLU A 115 12.42 9.19 6.70
CA GLU A 115 13.02 10.00 5.65
C GLU A 115 11.99 10.98 5.06
#